data_AF-A0A815DBE1-F1
#
_entry.id   AF-A0A815DBE1-F1
#
_cell.length_a   1.000
_cell.length_b   1.000
_cell.length_c   1.000
_cell.angle_alpha   90.00
_cell.angle_beta   90.00
_cell.angle_gamma   90.00
#
_symmetry.space_group_name_H-M   'P 1'
#
loop_
_entity.id
_entity.type
_entity.pdbx_description
1 polymer ?
#
loop_
_entity_poly.entity_id
_entity_poly.type
_entity_poly.pdbx_seq_one_letter_code
_entity_poly.pdbx_strand_id
1 'polypeptide(L)'
;MQNDSKSTAVFRSETPPVKQRTANSLVGLKQISLREMDPTKDRVYEGYVLSVTIIEEAMSWSPSIHLVVEDERHDCEQMCIYNFPNNQGRYLTSTTYTIGTKMSIVNPYLRLGAYDLKPLIRIDDPLSIVMHNESERVMNMCRCCNEPNAPHVCGRCKQARYCSQECQVMDWKTYEHKLLCKKL
;
A
#
# COMPACT_ATOMS: atom_id res chain seq x y z
N MET A 1 28.59 -2.68 -36.51
CA MET A 1 27.30 -3.39 -36.40
C MET A 1 27.28 -4.15 -35.09
N GLN A 2 26.59 -3.61 -34.08
CA GLN A 2 25.93 -4.39 -33.05
C GLN A 2 24.82 -3.49 -32.52
N ASN A 3 23.60 -3.94 -32.77
CA ASN A 3 22.37 -3.20 -32.61
C ASN A 3 21.84 -3.56 -31.21
N ASP A 4 22.13 -2.73 -30.22
CA ASP A 4 21.57 -2.89 -28.88
C ASP A 4 20.09 -2.53 -28.93
N SER A 5 19.26 -3.54 -29.14
CA SER A 5 17.81 -3.49 -28.98
C SER A 5 17.51 -3.17 -27.51
N LYS A 6 17.33 -1.89 -27.22
CA LYS A 6 16.66 -1.41 -26.01
C LYS A 6 15.28 -2.09 -25.94
N SER A 7 15.17 -3.10 -25.09
CA SER A 7 13.89 -3.63 -24.66
C SER A 7 13.17 -2.54 -23.86
N THR A 8 12.43 -1.68 -24.56
CA THR A 8 11.39 -0.85 -23.97
C THR A 8 10.31 -1.80 -23.49
N ALA A 9 10.39 -2.21 -22.22
CA ALA A 9 9.28 -2.82 -21.52
C ALA A 9 8.12 -1.81 -21.56
N VAL A 10 7.16 -2.07 -22.44
CA VAL A 10 5.94 -1.28 -22.52
C VAL A 10 5.09 -1.66 -21.31
N PHE A 11 5.17 -0.88 -20.24
CA PHE A 11 4.28 -0.96 -19.10
C PHE A 11 2.89 -0.47 -19.52
N ARG A 12 2.10 -1.34 -20.17
CA ARG A 12 0.69 -1.04 -20.45
C ARG A 12 -0.07 -1.21 -19.15
N SER A 13 -0.37 -0.13 -18.44
CA SER A 13 -1.46 -0.14 -17.49
C SER A 13 -2.76 -0.26 -18.29
N GLU A 14 -3.45 -1.40 -18.22
CA GLU A 14 -4.76 -1.51 -18.83
C GLU A 14 -5.71 -0.51 -18.20
N THR A 15 -6.38 0.29 -19.04
CA THR A 15 -7.41 1.23 -18.59
C THR A 15 -8.50 0.44 -17.87
N PRO A 16 -8.84 0.79 -16.62
CA PRO A 16 -9.84 0.03 -15.87
C PRO A 16 -11.24 0.21 -16.52
N PRO A 17 -12.10 -0.82 -16.45
CA PRO A 17 -13.48 -0.73 -16.96
C PRO A 17 -14.34 0.20 -16.11
N VAL A 18 -13.99 0.37 -14.83
CA VAL A 18 -14.66 1.26 -13.87
C VAL A 18 -13.63 2.28 -13.36
N LYS A 19 -14.07 3.50 -13.02
CA LYS A 19 -13.19 4.50 -12.40
C LYS A 19 -13.65 4.82 -11.00
N GLN A 20 -12.75 4.69 -10.04
CA GLN A 20 -12.98 5.18 -8.69
C GLN A 20 -12.98 6.72 -8.69
N ARG A 21 -13.87 7.32 -7.90
CA ARG A 21 -13.92 8.76 -7.67
C ARG A 21 -14.22 9.05 -6.21
N THR A 22 -13.73 10.18 -5.73
CA THR A 22 -14.11 10.73 -4.43
C THR A 22 -15.62 10.90 -4.32
N ALA A 23 -16.19 10.66 -3.13
CA ALA A 23 -17.59 10.91 -2.88
C ALA A 23 -17.89 12.42 -2.83
N ASN A 24 -19.09 12.82 -3.27
CA ASN A 24 -19.55 14.21 -3.17
C ASN A 24 -19.77 14.67 -1.71
N SER A 25 -19.86 13.73 -0.77
CA SER A 25 -20.04 13.97 0.65
C SER A 25 -19.35 12.86 1.45
N LEU A 26 -18.74 13.23 2.58
CA LEU A 26 -18.21 12.29 3.56
C LEU A 26 -19.26 11.84 4.60
N VAL A 27 -20.45 12.45 4.58
CA VAL A 27 -21.54 12.13 5.52
C VAL A 27 -22.30 10.90 5.03
N GLY A 28 -22.56 9.95 5.94
CA GLY A 28 -23.38 8.77 5.67
C GLY A 28 -22.66 7.62 4.96
N LEU A 29 -21.32 7.69 4.84
CA LEU A 29 -20.52 6.58 4.36
C LEU A 29 -20.59 5.40 5.33
N LYS A 30 -20.76 4.20 4.81
CA LYS A 30 -20.77 2.96 5.58
C LYS A 30 -19.35 2.41 5.70
N GLN A 31 -18.96 1.97 6.88
CA GLN A 31 -17.69 1.26 7.03
C GLN A 31 -17.75 -0.08 6.29
N ILE A 32 -16.63 -0.48 5.66
CA ILE A 32 -16.43 -1.80 5.08
C ILE A 32 -15.04 -2.32 5.46
N SER A 33 -14.90 -3.63 5.65
CA SER A 33 -13.63 -4.34 5.81
C SER A 33 -13.23 -5.05 4.53
N LEU A 34 -11.94 -5.38 4.39
CA LEU A 34 -11.42 -6.11 3.23
C LEU A 34 -12.16 -7.44 3.01
N ARG A 35 -12.48 -8.14 4.09
CA ARG A 35 -13.16 -9.44 4.05
C ARG A 35 -14.61 -9.38 3.59
N GLU A 36 -15.23 -8.20 3.66
CA GLU A 36 -16.59 -7.96 3.16
C GLU A 36 -16.61 -7.62 1.67
N MET A 37 -15.44 -7.32 1.09
CA MET A 37 -15.29 -7.06 -0.32
C MET A 37 -15.10 -8.39 -1.07
N ASP A 38 -15.86 -8.60 -2.13
CA ASP A 38 -15.78 -9.78 -2.99
C ASP A 38 -14.56 -9.68 -3.92
N PRO A 39 -13.49 -10.48 -3.71
CA PRO A 39 -12.26 -10.40 -4.48
C PRO A 39 -12.43 -10.93 -5.91
N THR A 40 -13.55 -11.59 -6.23
CA THR A 40 -13.82 -12.11 -7.57
C THR A 40 -14.43 -11.07 -8.51
N LYS A 41 -14.79 -9.88 -7.97
CA LYS A 41 -15.47 -8.82 -8.70
C LYS A 41 -14.57 -7.60 -8.87
N ASP A 42 -14.47 -7.12 -10.10
CA ASP A 42 -13.92 -5.80 -10.41
C ASP A 42 -15.00 -4.74 -10.10
N ARG A 43 -14.92 -4.11 -8.91
CA ARG A 43 -16.02 -3.31 -8.35
C ARG A 43 -15.54 -2.14 -7.48
N VAL A 44 -16.16 -0.98 -7.70
CA VAL A 44 -16.16 0.15 -6.77
C VAL A 44 -17.27 -0.01 -5.74
N TYR A 45 -16.94 0.11 -4.46
CA TYR A 45 -17.89 0.03 -3.34
C TYR A 45 -18.39 1.44 -2.99
N GLU A 46 -19.31 1.96 -3.81
CA GLU A 46 -19.87 3.31 -3.64
C GLU A 46 -20.64 3.46 -2.32
N GLY A 47 -20.44 4.59 -1.64
CA GLY A 47 -21.05 4.90 -0.35
C GLY A 47 -20.38 4.20 0.83
N TYR A 48 -19.19 3.61 0.62
CA TYR A 48 -18.40 2.97 1.67
C TYR A 48 -17.09 3.70 1.94
N VAL A 49 -16.54 3.45 3.14
CA VAL A 49 -15.21 3.87 3.56
C VAL A 49 -14.46 2.67 4.15
N LEU A 50 -13.20 2.50 3.72
CA LEU A 50 -12.30 1.46 4.21
C LEU A 50 -11.13 2.10 4.96
N SER A 51 -11.03 1.83 6.26
CA SER A 51 -9.93 2.31 7.12
C SER A 51 -8.77 1.32 7.09
N VAL A 52 -7.54 1.81 6.86
CA VAL A 52 -6.35 0.96 6.75
C VAL A 52 -5.09 1.60 7.30
N THR A 53 -4.10 0.76 7.62
CA THR A 53 -2.74 1.13 7.99
C THR A 53 -1.74 0.64 6.93
N ILE A 54 -0.77 1.46 6.53
CA ILE A 54 0.33 1.02 5.66
C ILE A 54 1.29 0.13 6.46
N ILE A 55 1.48 -1.11 6.03
CA ILE A 55 2.31 -2.09 6.77
C ILE A 55 3.66 -2.40 6.11
N GLU A 56 3.84 -2.03 4.84
CA GLU A 56 5.09 -2.24 4.10
C GLU A 56 5.60 -0.96 3.44
N GLU A 57 6.88 -0.98 3.07
CA GLU A 57 7.52 0.15 2.39
C GLU A 57 6.85 0.41 1.03
N ALA A 58 6.35 1.64 0.84
CA ALA A 58 5.73 2.03 -0.41
C ALA A 58 6.79 2.24 -1.51
N MET A 59 6.52 1.67 -2.68
CA MET A 59 7.38 1.80 -3.86
C MET A 59 6.68 2.60 -4.94
N SER A 60 7.33 3.62 -5.49
CA SER A 60 6.82 4.36 -6.64
C SER A 60 7.49 3.89 -7.92
N TRP A 61 6.70 3.45 -8.90
CA TRP A 61 7.15 3.28 -10.28
C TRP A 61 6.11 3.87 -11.22
N SER A 62 6.51 4.57 -12.28
CA SER A 62 5.52 5.14 -13.19
C SER A 62 4.68 4.01 -13.83
N PRO A 63 3.33 4.03 -13.76
CA PRO A 63 2.46 5.15 -13.38
C PRO A 63 1.79 5.05 -11.99
N SER A 64 2.26 4.19 -11.08
CA SER A 64 1.62 3.89 -9.79
C SER A 64 2.55 3.86 -8.57
N ILE A 65 2.00 4.20 -7.40
CA ILE A 65 2.61 3.87 -6.10
C ILE A 65 2.01 2.55 -5.63
N HIS A 66 2.86 1.64 -5.19
CA HIS A 66 2.50 0.31 -4.70
C HIS A 66 2.83 0.20 -3.24
N LEU A 67 1.91 -0.33 -2.46
CA LEU A 67 2.07 -0.54 -1.03
C LEU A 67 1.18 -1.70 -0.56
N VAL A 68 1.39 -2.14 0.68
CA VAL A 68 0.52 -3.14 1.34
C VAL A 68 -0.16 -2.47 2.51
N VAL A 69 -1.45 -2.70 2.63
CA VAL A 69 -2.27 -2.18 3.71
C VAL A 69 -2.90 -3.29 4.55
N GLU A 70 -3.16 -2.99 5.81
CA GLU A 70 -3.92 -3.83 6.74
C GLU A 70 -5.16 -3.06 7.22
N ASP A 71 -6.32 -3.72 7.26
CA ASP A 71 -7.54 -3.15 7.83
C ASP A 71 -7.66 -3.39 9.36
N GLU A 72 -8.75 -2.92 9.96
CA GLU A 72 -8.98 -3.06 11.42
C GLU A 72 -9.20 -4.52 11.88
N ARG A 73 -9.36 -5.46 10.94
CA ARG A 73 -9.54 -6.90 11.22
C ARG A 73 -8.27 -7.71 10.96
N HIS A 74 -7.15 -7.04 10.68
CA HIS A 74 -5.87 -7.66 10.34
C HIS A 74 -5.88 -8.43 9.01
N ASP A 75 -6.85 -8.13 8.15
CA ASP A 75 -6.82 -8.60 6.77
C ASP A 75 -5.88 -7.66 5.98
N CYS A 76 -5.08 -8.22 5.07
CA CYS A 76 -4.07 -7.49 4.31
C CYS A 76 -4.36 -7.52 2.82
N GLU A 77 -4.14 -6.40 2.13
CA GLU A 77 -4.28 -6.34 0.67
C GLU A 77 -3.25 -5.41 0.02
N GLN A 78 -2.90 -5.69 -1.23
CA GLN A 78 -2.11 -4.76 -2.04
C GLN A 78 -2.93 -3.53 -2.40
N MET A 79 -2.29 -2.36 -2.41
CA MET A 79 -2.89 -1.11 -2.88
C MET A 79 -2.00 -0.42 -3.91
N CYS A 80 -2.63 0.05 -4.99
CA CYS A 80 -1.98 0.73 -6.10
C CYS A 80 -2.61 2.11 -6.32
N ILE A 81 -1.84 3.20 -6.16
CA ILE A 81 -2.30 4.58 -6.34
C ILE A 81 -1.83 5.14 -7.68
N TYR A 82 -2.76 5.57 -8.51
CA TYR A 82 -2.53 6.11 -9.85
C TYR A 82 -2.78 7.62 -9.89
N ASN A 83 -2.47 8.23 -11.04
CA ASN A 83 -2.80 9.63 -11.36
C ASN A 83 -2.26 10.67 -10.36
N PHE A 84 -1.19 10.35 -9.63
CA PHE A 84 -0.42 11.32 -8.88
C PHE A 84 0.55 12.06 -9.82
N PRO A 85 1.00 13.28 -9.48
CA PRO A 85 1.97 14.00 -10.31
C PRO A 85 3.27 13.19 -10.48
N ASN A 86 3.68 12.92 -11.72
CA ASN A 86 4.80 12.00 -12.04
C ASN A 86 6.12 12.33 -11.32
N ASN A 87 6.36 13.60 -10.98
CA ASN A 87 7.55 14.05 -10.27
C ASN A 87 7.46 13.91 -8.73
N GLN A 88 6.31 13.49 -8.19
CA GLN A 88 6.07 13.41 -6.75
C GLN A 88 6.13 11.99 -6.19
N GLY A 89 6.23 10.94 -7.01
CA GLY A 89 6.18 9.55 -6.53
C GLY A 89 7.16 9.27 -5.39
N ARG A 90 8.43 9.66 -5.56
CA ARG A 90 9.48 9.49 -4.53
C ARG A 90 9.25 10.32 -3.28
N TYR A 91 8.72 11.54 -3.44
CA TYR A 91 8.38 12.40 -2.31
C TYR A 91 7.25 11.75 -1.50
N LEU A 92 6.15 11.40 -2.16
CA LEU A 92 4.98 10.79 -1.54
C LEU A 92 5.33 9.50 -0.79
N THR A 93 6.15 8.60 -1.36
CA THR A 93 6.54 7.36 -0.68
C THR A 93 7.50 7.57 0.49
N SER A 94 8.23 8.68 0.55
CA SER A 94 9.16 8.98 1.65
C SER A 94 8.59 9.86 2.74
N THR A 95 7.52 10.62 2.46
CA THR A 95 6.95 11.58 3.42
C THR A 95 5.50 11.28 3.81
N THR A 96 4.70 10.71 2.92
CA THR A 96 3.24 10.60 3.09
C THR A 96 2.81 9.15 3.25
N TYR A 97 3.18 8.29 2.30
CA TYR A 97 2.81 6.88 2.30
C TYR A 97 3.89 6.03 2.99
N THR A 98 4.10 6.30 4.26
CA THR A 98 5.14 5.63 5.05
C THR A 98 4.54 4.63 6.04
N ILE A 99 5.34 3.63 6.43
CA ILE A 99 4.90 2.56 7.35
C ILE A 99 4.28 3.13 8.63
N GLY A 100 3.16 2.55 9.05
CA GLY A 100 2.37 2.93 10.22
C GLY A 100 1.37 4.06 9.97
N THR A 101 1.36 4.66 8.78
CA THR A 101 0.42 5.72 8.43
C THR A 101 -1.00 5.15 8.27
N LYS A 102 -1.97 5.80 8.91
CA LYS A 102 -3.39 5.43 8.81
C LYS A 102 -4.12 6.32 7.81
N MET A 103 -5.04 5.72 7.06
CA MET A 103 -5.86 6.44 6.09
C MET A 103 -7.22 5.77 5.91
N SER A 104 -8.16 6.56 5.40
CA SER A 104 -9.48 6.10 4.97
C SER A 104 -9.61 6.22 3.46
N ILE A 105 -10.10 5.17 2.82
CA ILE A 105 -10.34 5.10 1.38
C ILE A 105 -11.83 5.23 1.14
N VAL A 106 -12.24 6.31 0.50
CA VAL A 106 -13.63 6.56 0.11
C VAL A 106 -13.93 5.83 -1.19
N ASN A 107 -15.08 5.15 -1.24
CA ASN A 107 -15.50 4.32 -2.37
C ASN A 107 -14.38 3.36 -2.82
N PRO A 108 -13.90 2.45 -1.97
CA PRO A 108 -12.75 1.62 -2.29
C PRO A 108 -13.04 0.78 -3.55
N TYR A 109 -12.04 0.66 -4.42
CA TYR A 109 -12.14 -0.09 -5.67
C TYR A 109 -11.27 -1.34 -5.59
N LEU A 110 -11.91 -2.50 -5.42
CA LEU A 110 -11.24 -3.80 -5.48
C LEU A 110 -11.32 -4.36 -6.89
N ARG A 111 -10.21 -4.87 -7.39
CA ARG A 111 -10.15 -5.57 -8.67
C ARG A 111 -9.07 -6.62 -8.68
N LEU A 112 -9.12 -7.47 -9.70
CA LEU A 112 -8.03 -8.41 -9.98
C LEU A 112 -6.92 -7.70 -10.77
N GLY A 113 -5.67 -7.92 -10.35
CA GLY A 113 -4.48 -7.51 -11.07
C GLY A 113 -4.44 -8.14 -12.46
N ALA A 114 -4.08 -7.36 -13.47
CA ALA A 114 -4.13 -7.78 -14.87
C ALA A 114 -3.17 -8.95 -15.20
N TYR A 115 -2.10 -9.13 -14.40
CA TYR A 115 -1.05 -10.10 -14.67
C TYR A 115 -1.05 -11.30 -13.71
N ASP A 116 -1.28 -11.06 -12.43
CA ASP A 116 -1.22 -12.09 -11.38
C ASP A 116 -2.60 -12.60 -10.96
N LEU A 117 -3.68 -11.97 -11.43
CA LEU A 117 -5.06 -12.26 -11.05
C LEU A 117 -5.28 -12.25 -9.54
N LYS A 118 -4.46 -11.48 -8.80
CA LYS A 118 -4.64 -11.29 -7.37
C LYS A 118 -5.52 -10.09 -7.09
N PRO A 119 -6.37 -10.14 -6.06
CA PRO A 119 -7.09 -8.95 -5.62
C PRO A 119 -6.09 -7.82 -5.28
N LEU A 120 -6.50 -6.59 -5.53
CA LEU A 120 -5.81 -5.38 -5.09
C LEU A 120 -6.79 -4.22 -5.01
N ILE A 121 -6.52 -3.29 -4.11
CA ILE A 121 -7.19 -1.98 -4.06
C ILE A 121 -6.54 -1.07 -5.09
N ARG A 122 -7.35 -0.55 -6.01
CA ARG A 122 -6.94 0.44 -6.99
C ARG A 122 -7.43 1.82 -6.59
N ILE A 123 -6.53 2.80 -6.52
CA ILE A 123 -6.89 4.20 -6.32
C ILE A 123 -6.70 4.96 -7.63
N ASP A 124 -7.80 5.39 -8.25
CA ASP A 124 -7.74 6.20 -9.47
C ASP A 124 -7.68 7.71 -9.16
N ASP A 125 -8.30 8.13 -8.06
CA ASP A 125 -8.36 9.52 -7.63
C ASP A 125 -7.70 9.65 -6.26
N PRO A 126 -6.48 10.22 -6.15
CA PRO A 126 -5.81 10.40 -4.86
C PRO A 126 -6.63 11.21 -3.84
N LEU A 127 -7.61 12.02 -4.27
CA LEU A 127 -8.50 12.74 -3.35
C LEU A 127 -9.49 11.82 -2.63
N SER A 128 -9.63 10.56 -3.06
CA SER A 128 -10.44 9.56 -2.36
C SER A 128 -9.76 9.03 -1.10
N ILE A 129 -8.49 9.37 -0.89
CA ILE A 129 -7.73 9.04 0.30
C ILE A 129 -7.85 10.19 1.30
N VAL A 130 -8.37 9.89 2.49
CA VAL A 130 -8.38 10.78 3.64
C VAL A 130 -7.30 10.31 4.61
N MET A 131 -6.19 11.04 4.68
CA MET A 131 -5.12 10.75 5.63
C MET A 131 -5.60 11.07 7.06
N HIS A 132 -5.31 10.17 8.00
CA HIS A 132 -5.58 10.43 9.41
C HIS A 132 -4.49 11.34 10.00
N ASN A 133 -4.72 11.85 11.21
CA ASN A 133 -3.75 12.72 11.86
C ASN A 133 -2.44 11.96 12.14
N GLU A 134 -1.30 12.65 12.04
CA GLU A 134 0.02 12.07 12.36
C GLU A 134 0.11 11.52 13.79
N SER A 135 -0.69 12.05 14.73
CA SER A 135 -0.78 11.51 16.09
C SER A 135 -1.40 10.12 16.17
N GLU A 136 -2.14 9.69 15.16
CA GLU A 136 -2.76 8.35 15.06
C GLU A 136 -1.82 7.33 14.39
N ARG A 137 -0.68 7.79 13.87
CA ARG A 137 0.32 6.95 13.23
C ARG A 137 0.89 5.93 14.21
N VAL A 138 1.09 4.70 13.72
CA VAL A 138 1.80 3.66 14.46
C VAL A 138 3.30 3.95 14.43
N MET A 139 3.79 4.63 15.47
CA MET A 139 5.19 5.03 15.56
C MET A 139 6.11 3.83 15.75
N ASN A 140 7.23 3.82 15.02
CA ASN A 140 8.24 2.76 15.09
C ASN A 140 7.62 1.36 14.99
N MET A 141 6.73 1.15 14.03
CA MET A 141 5.99 -0.10 13.88
C MET A 141 6.91 -1.30 13.64
N CYS A 142 6.64 -2.42 14.32
CA CYS A 142 7.33 -3.67 14.12
C CYS A 142 7.01 -4.21 12.72
N ARG A 143 8.04 -4.46 11.91
CA ARG A 143 7.87 -5.00 10.55
C ARG A 143 7.27 -6.41 10.52
N CYS A 144 7.43 -7.17 11.61
CA CYS A 144 6.97 -8.56 11.66
C CYS A 144 5.53 -8.72 12.15
N CYS A 145 5.09 -7.90 13.10
CA CYS A 145 3.81 -8.10 13.80
C CYS A 145 3.00 -6.82 13.99
N ASN A 146 3.42 -5.71 13.37
CA ASN A 146 2.76 -4.41 13.38
C ASN A 146 2.58 -3.74 14.75
N GLU A 147 3.11 -4.32 15.83
CA GLU A 147 3.11 -3.70 17.16
C GLU A 147 3.86 -2.36 17.17
N PRO A 148 3.35 -1.33 17.86
CA PRO A 148 3.99 -0.02 17.95
C PRO A 148 5.29 -0.06 18.77
N ASN A 149 6.05 1.02 18.67
CA ASN A 149 7.19 1.31 19.55
C ASN A 149 8.29 0.25 19.57
N ALA A 150 8.54 -0.41 18.42
CA ALA A 150 9.59 -1.39 18.26
C ALA A 150 10.99 -0.75 18.50
N PRO A 151 11.71 -1.17 19.56
CA PRO A 151 12.94 -0.50 19.98
C PRO A 151 14.15 -0.95 19.15
N HIS A 152 14.12 -2.15 18.58
CA HIS A 152 15.24 -2.71 17.84
C HIS A 152 15.18 -2.33 16.38
N VAL A 153 16.34 -2.03 15.79
CA VAL A 153 16.47 -1.67 14.37
C VAL A 153 17.36 -2.69 13.69
N CYS A 154 17.01 -3.10 12.47
CA CYS A 154 17.82 -3.98 11.64
C CYS A 154 19.25 -3.42 11.52
N GLY A 155 20.24 -4.20 11.95
CA GLY A 155 21.64 -3.79 11.96
C GLY A 155 22.18 -3.41 10.58
N ARG A 156 21.61 -3.96 9.50
CA ARG A 156 22.06 -3.79 8.11
C ARG A 156 21.39 -2.61 7.40
N CYS A 157 20.06 -2.59 7.29
CA CYS A 157 19.35 -1.54 6.55
C CYS A 157 19.06 -0.28 7.38
N LYS A 158 19.06 -0.39 8.72
CA LYS A 158 18.69 0.68 9.65
C LYS A 158 17.26 1.24 9.50
N GLN A 159 16.42 0.56 8.72
CA GLN A 159 15.04 0.99 8.43
C GLN A 159 14.00 0.10 9.12
N ALA A 160 14.10 -1.22 8.94
CA ALA A 160 13.18 -2.16 9.56
C ALA A 160 13.36 -2.17 11.09
N ARG A 161 12.24 -2.21 11.81
CA ARG A 161 12.19 -2.24 13.28
C ARG A 161 11.49 -3.49 13.79
N TYR A 162 11.89 -3.93 14.99
CA TYR A 162 11.37 -5.16 15.61
C TYR A 162 11.14 -4.97 17.11
N CYS A 163 10.01 -5.49 17.60
CA CYS A 163 9.71 -5.51 19.03
C CYS A 163 10.58 -6.52 19.78
N SER A 164 11.08 -7.56 19.09
CA SER A 164 11.91 -8.61 19.68
C SER A 164 12.88 -9.25 18.68
N GLN A 165 13.83 -10.03 19.18
CA GLN A 165 14.75 -10.81 18.35
C GLN A 165 14.01 -11.88 17.54
N GLU A 166 12.97 -12.49 18.10
CA GLU A 166 12.13 -13.49 17.44
C GLU A 166 11.46 -12.89 16.21
N CYS A 167 10.88 -11.69 16.33
CA CYS A 167 10.29 -10.97 15.20
C CYS A 167 11.33 -10.67 14.11
N GLN A 168 12.55 -10.28 14.48
CA GLN A 168 13.62 -10.05 13.52
C GLN A 168 14.02 -11.34 12.79
N VAL A 169 14.13 -12.46 13.51
CA VAL A 169 14.48 -13.75 12.91
C VAL A 169 13.37 -14.26 11.98
N MET A 170 12.12 -14.10 12.39
CA MET A 170 10.96 -14.48 11.59
C MET A 170 10.87 -13.66 10.30
N ASP A 171 10.98 -12.34 10.39
CA ASP A 171 10.99 -11.46 9.21
C ASP A 171 12.17 -11.78 8.27
N TRP A 172 13.35 -12.08 8.83
CA TRP A 172 14.52 -12.45 8.02
C TRP A 172 14.36 -13.77 7.27
N LYS A 173 13.81 -14.80 7.92
CA LYS A 173 13.77 -16.17 7.39
C LYS A 173 12.49 -16.48 6.64
N THR A 174 11.34 -15.99 7.13
CA THR A 174 10.00 -16.35 6.68
C THR A 174 9.42 -15.28 5.77
N TYR A 175 9.49 -14.00 6.17
CA TYR A 175 8.98 -12.87 5.36
C TYR A 175 10.05 -12.29 4.42
N GLU A 176 11.17 -12.99 4.32
CA GLU A 176 12.22 -12.76 3.33
C GLU A 176 12.80 -11.33 3.32
N HIS A 177 12.84 -10.64 4.47
CA HIS A 177 13.48 -9.32 4.57
C HIS A 177 14.91 -9.34 4.02
N LYS A 178 15.63 -10.47 4.13
CA LYS A 178 16.96 -10.68 3.55
C LYS A 178 17.07 -10.30 2.06
N LEU A 179 15.99 -10.45 1.28
CA LEU A 179 15.95 -10.15 -0.16
C LEU A 179 15.82 -8.65 -0.44
N LEU A 180 15.13 -7.93 0.45
CA LEU A 180 14.88 -6.49 0.33
C LEU A 180 15.87 -5.65 1.15
N CYS A 181 16.57 -6.26 2.10
CA CYS A 181 17.48 -5.60 3.03
C CYS A 181 18.71 -5.04 2.32
N LYS A 182 18.68 -3.73 2.02
CA LYS A 182 19.78 -2.98 1.43
C LYS A 182 20.43 -2.08 2.48
N LYS A 183 21.77 -2.01 2.43
CA LYS A 183 22.53 -1.09 3.28
C LYS A 183 22.24 0.34 2.81
N LEU A 184 21.83 1.21 3.73
CA LEU A 184 21.78 2.66 3.48
C LEU A 184 23.19 3.22 3.31
#